data_AF-A0A2S4KG22-F1
#
_entry.id   AF-A0A2S4KG22-F1
#
_cell.length_a   1.000
_cell.length_b   1.000
_cell.length_c   1.000
_cell.angle_alpha   90.00
_cell.angle_beta   90.00
_cell.angle_gamma   90.00
#
_symmetry.space_group_name_H-M   'P 1'
#
loop_
_entity.id
_entity.type
_entity.pdbx_description
1 polymer ?
#
loop_
_entity_poly.entity_id
_entity_poly.type
_entity_poly.pdbx_seq_one_letter_code
_entity_poly.pdbx_strand_id
1 'polypeptide(L)'
;MLKLYTVYQNGKRACGVSVFGAIRHIVHTLDGRVESAKDIALEALGTHIGDLLRQGYKPVLDVAFLSEKSGFQTRHPDFDACDGKYTVYCKPSDIAQAVKEIETLASAMSFQQPQRKALMDWLRTQDMNSEFVVADKAEPVFAILLAEVATRNGWALHSSSDGIPAVVPSADIQSWFRWLSIPQEKMLTLKSALAMKSGGTLNADASVHDPASFFFLG
;
A
#
# COMPACT_ATOMS: atom_id res chain seq x y z
N MET A 1 -2.20 14.04 -12.98
CA MET A 1 -1.23 12.99 -12.61
C MET A 1 -0.32 13.57 -11.54
N LEU A 2 -0.29 12.98 -10.34
CA LEU A 2 0.60 13.40 -9.26
C LEU A 2 2.05 13.16 -9.68
N LYS A 3 2.91 14.15 -9.46
CA LYS A 3 4.34 14.09 -9.79
C LYS A 3 5.13 13.94 -8.49
N LEU A 4 6.11 13.05 -8.50
CA LEU A 4 7.09 12.94 -7.42
C LEU A 4 8.21 13.94 -7.65
N TYR A 5 8.67 14.60 -6.58
CA TYR A 5 9.69 15.63 -6.62
C TYR A 5 10.89 15.27 -5.73
N THR A 6 12.08 15.54 -6.25
CA THR A 6 13.27 15.77 -5.42
C THR A 6 13.23 17.22 -4.94
N VAL A 7 13.32 17.45 -3.63
CA VAL A 7 13.19 18.78 -3.04
C VAL A 7 14.55 19.32 -2.61
N TYR A 8 14.78 20.59 -2.95
CA TYR A 8 15.93 21.37 -2.50
C TYR A 8 15.42 22.49 -1.60
N GLN A 9 16.08 22.74 -0.47
CA GLN A 9 15.66 23.74 0.53
C GLN A 9 16.74 24.78 0.80
N ASN A 10 16.30 26.02 1.00
CA ASN A 10 17.09 27.14 1.52
C ASN A 10 16.24 27.94 2.52
N GLY A 11 16.45 27.71 3.82
CA GLY A 11 15.62 28.29 4.86
C GLY A 11 14.14 27.90 4.69
N LYS A 12 13.26 28.89 4.54
CA LYS A 12 11.82 28.69 4.32
C LYS A 12 11.43 28.44 2.86
N ARG A 13 12.38 28.52 1.93
CA ARG A 13 12.15 28.29 0.50
C ARG A 13 12.44 26.84 0.16
N ALA A 14 11.60 26.25 -0.68
CA ALA A 14 11.84 24.94 -1.25
C ALA A 14 11.57 24.92 -2.75
N CYS A 15 12.41 24.21 -3.50
CA CYS A 15 12.27 23.99 -4.93
C CYS A 15 12.18 22.48 -5.17
N GLY A 16 11.05 22.02 -5.71
CA GLY A 16 10.86 20.63 -6.11
C GLY A 16 11.08 20.47 -7.59
N VAL A 17 11.81 19.42 -7.97
CA VAL A 17 12.04 19.02 -9.36
C VAL A 17 11.41 17.65 -9.58
N SER A 18 10.49 17.53 -10.55
CA SER A 18 9.82 16.25 -10.80
C SER A 18 10.80 15.18 -11.27
N VAL A 19 10.66 13.95 -10.77
CA VAL A 19 11.64 12.87 -11.01
C VAL A 19 11.58 12.29 -12.43
N PHE A 20 10.40 12.26 -13.06
CA PHE A 20 10.15 11.51 -14.31
C PHE A 20 9.73 12.40 -15.50
N GLY A 21 9.97 11.91 -16.73
CA GLY A 21 9.62 12.59 -18.01
C GLY A 21 10.78 13.27 -18.77
N ALA A 22 10.59 13.59 -20.05
CA ALA A 22 11.55 14.40 -20.84
C ALA A 22 11.45 15.90 -20.50
N ILE A 23 10.29 16.31 -19.98
CA ILE A 23 10.02 17.64 -19.45
C ILE A 23 9.87 17.51 -17.93
N ARG A 24 10.67 18.27 -17.21
CA ARG A 24 10.72 18.31 -15.75
C ARG A 24 9.86 19.46 -15.25
N HIS A 25 8.92 19.16 -14.38
CA HIS A 25 8.12 20.16 -13.70
C HIS A 25 8.85 20.65 -12.47
N ILE A 26 8.98 21.95 -12.33
CA ILE A 26 9.64 22.62 -11.23
C ILE A 26 8.62 23.45 -10.48
N VAL A 27 8.59 23.29 -9.17
CA VAL A 27 7.71 24.04 -8.28
C VAL A 27 8.54 24.74 -7.23
N HIS A 28 8.37 26.05 -7.10
CA HIS A 28 8.95 26.82 -6.01
C HIS A 28 7.89 27.11 -4.96
N THR A 29 8.31 26.99 -3.71
CA THR A 29 7.46 27.21 -2.55
C THR A 29 8.16 28.10 -1.53
N LEU A 30 7.38 28.91 -0.81
CA LEU A 30 7.82 29.70 0.33
C LEU A 30 6.85 29.49 1.48
N ASP A 31 7.36 29.11 2.64
CA ASP A 31 6.58 28.92 3.88
C ASP A 31 5.36 27.99 3.67
N GLY A 32 5.57 26.92 2.90
CA GLY A 32 4.51 25.95 2.59
C GLY A 32 3.44 26.46 1.63
N ARG A 33 3.76 27.38 0.71
CA ARG A 33 2.83 27.81 -0.35
C ARG A 33 3.53 27.82 -1.68
N VAL A 34 2.84 27.37 -2.73
CA VAL A 34 3.36 27.41 -4.11
C VAL A 34 3.43 28.87 -4.57
N GLU A 35 4.64 29.35 -4.86
CA GLU A 35 4.86 30.68 -5.42
C GLU A 35 4.88 30.65 -6.95
N SER A 36 5.50 29.62 -7.52
CA SER A 36 5.59 29.48 -8.98
C SER A 36 5.77 28.03 -9.39
N ALA A 37 5.36 27.73 -10.63
CA ALA A 37 5.59 26.46 -11.27
C ALA A 37 5.98 26.67 -12.73
N LYS A 38 6.93 25.88 -13.24
CA LYS A 38 7.37 25.93 -14.63
C LYS A 38 7.83 24.57 -15.12
N ASP A 39 7.83 24.40 -16.43
CA ASP A 39 8.39 23.22 -17.07
C ASP A 39 9.75 23.55 -17.68
N ILE A 40 10.70 22.64 -17.54
CA ILE A 40 12.02 22.74 -18.18
C ILE A 40 12.35 21.45 -18.92
N ALA A 41 13.04 21.55 -20.05
CA ALA A 41 13.57 20.38 -20.73
C ALA A 41 14.66 19.70 -19.87
N LEU A 42 14.77 18.37 -19.97
CA LEU A 42 15.77 17.60 -19.23
C LEU A 42 17.21 18.11 -19.47
N GLU A 43 17.51 18.55 -20.68
CA GLU A 43 18.82 19.09 -21.07
C GLU A 43 19.19 20.38 -20.31
N ALA A 44 18.19 21.20 -19.94
CA ALA A 44 18.38 22.43 -19.18
C ALA A 44 18.40 22.19 -17.66
N LEU A 45 18.12 20.96 -17.19
CA LEU A 45 17.99 20.65 -15.77
C LEU A 45 19.31 20.82 -15.01
N GLY A 46 20.44 20.38 -15.59
CA GLY A 46 21.74 20.46 -14.94
C GLY A 46 22.13 21.89 -14.59
N THR A 47 21.94 22.81 -15.53
CA THR A 47 22.19 24.25 -15.32
C THR A 47 21.28 24.80 -14.21
N HIS A 48 19.99 24.46 -14.25
CA HIS A 48 19.04 24.94 -13.24
C HIS A 48 19.38 24.45 -11.83
N ILE A 49 19.73 23.18 -11.66
CA ILE A 49 20.17 22.62 -10.37
C ILE A 49 21.46 23.32 -9.92
N GLY A 50 22.43 23.53 -10.82
CA GLY A 50 23.66 24.25 -10.52
C GLY A 50 23.39 25.66 -9.97
N ASP A 51 22.43 26.38 -10.54
CA ASP A 51 22.03 27.71 -10.07
C ASP A 51 21.33 27.67 -8.71
N LEU A 52 20.50 26.66 -8.45
CA LEU A 52 19.90 26.46 -7.12
C LEU A 52 20.97 26.23 -6.06
N LEU A 53 21.95 25.37 -6.34
CA LEU A 53 23.05 25.09 -5.41
C LEU A 53 23.89 26.35 -5.12
N ARG A 54 24.18 27.17 -6.15
CA ARG A 54 24.87 28.47 -5.97
C ARG A 54 24.07 29.46 -5.14
N GLN A 55 22.74 29.40 -5.20
CA GLN A 55 21.85 30.20 -4.37
C GLN A 55 21.72 29.68 -2.93
N GLY A 56 22.45 28.62 -2.56
CA GLY A 56 22.47 28.05 -1.22
C GLY A 56 21.37 27.02 -0.94
N TYR A 57 20.64 26.56 -1.96
CA TYR A 57 19.74 25.43 -1.79
C TYR A 57 20.52 24.15 -1.58
N LYS A 58 20.04 23.30 -0.67
CA LYS A 58 20.60 21.98 -0.39
C LYS A 58 19.55 20.90 -0.68
N PRO A 59 19.95 19.75 -1.25
CA PRO A 59 19.02 18.65 -1.45
C PRO A 59 18.51 18.16 -0.09
N VAL A 60 17.21 17.90 0.00
CA VAL A 60 16.62 17.15 1.09
C VAL A 60 16.76 15.67 0.72
N LEU A 61 17.67 14.98 1.40
CA LEU A 61 18.03 13.60 1.09
C LEU A 61 17.00 12.61 1.64
N ASP A 62 16.99 11.41 1.05
CA ASP A 62 16.26 10.21 1.49
C ASP A 62 14.73 10.26 1.48
N VAL A 63 14.10 11.22 0.79
CA VAL A 63 12.63 11.21 0.66
C VAL A 63 12.12 11.73 -0.68
N ALA A 64 11.05 11.10 -1.16
CA ALA A 64 10.27 11.58 -2.30
C ALA A 64 9.10 12.45 -1.80
N PHE A 65 8.89 13.59 -2.46
CA PHE A 65 7.87 14.57 -2.06
C PHE A 65 6.77 14.70 -3.10
N LEU A 66 5.56 14.99 -2.63
CA LEU A 66 4.45 15.42 -3.47
C LEU A 66 4.26 16.93 -3.31
N SER A 67 3.89 17.60 -4.40
CA SER A 67 3.56 19.03 -4.38
C SER A 67 2.06 19.22 -4.22
N GLU A 68 1.65 19.87 -3.13
CA GLU A 68 0.27 20.28 -2.86
C GLU A 68 0.13 21.82 -2.88
N LYS A 69 -1.09 22.33 -2.74
CA LYS A 69 -1.35 23.77 -2.55
C LYS A 69 -0.60 24.35 -1.35
N SER A 70 -0.31 23.50 -0.35
CA SER A 70 0.44 23.81 0.87
C SER A 70 1.94 23.44 0.80
N GLY A 71 2.51 23.32 -0.40
CA GLY A 71 3.94 23.06 -0.60
C GLY A 71 4.29 21.57 -0.69
N PHE A 72 5.51 21.20 -0.30
CA PHE A 72 5.99 19.82 -0.40
C PHE A 72 5.66 19.02 0.84
N GLN A 73 5.02 17.88 0.64
CA GLN A 73 4.72 16.95 1.72
C GLN A 73 5.40 15.62 1.48
N THR A 74 5.98 15.13 2.55
CA THR A 74 6.48 13.77 2.69
C THR A 74 5.27 12.85 2.80
N ARG A 75 4.78 12.37 1.66
CA ARG A 75 3.68 11.40 1.59
C ARG A 75 4.08 10.28 0.67
N HIS A 76 3.63 9.08 1.02
CA HIS A 76 3.84 7.93 0.17
C HIS A 76 3.12 8.15 -1.18
N PRO A 77 3.79 7.95 -2.33
CA PRO A 77 3.16 8.07 -3.64
C PRO A 77 1.88 7.25 -3.74
N ASP A 78 1.85 6.04 -3.18
CA ASP A 78 0.63 5.21 -3.18
C ASP A 78 -0.47 5.73 -2.23
N PHE A 79 -0.15 6.50 -1.17
CA PHE A 79 -1.20 7.11 -0.34
C PHE A 79 -2.05 8.09 -1.16
N ASP A 80 -1.37 8.84 -2.02
CA ASP A 80 -1.93 9.87 -2.89
C ASP A 80 -2.39 9.27 -4.24
N ALA A 81 -1.73 8.22 -4.76
CA ALA A 81 -2.16 7.49 -5.96
C ALA A 81 -3.43 6.67 -5.71
N CYS A 82 -3.65 6.23 -4.47
CA CYS A 82 -4.94 5.71 -4.07
C CYS A 82 -5.97 6.84 -3.82
N ASP A 83 -5.67 8.14 -3.92
CA ASP A 83 -6.56 9.24 -3.51
C ASP A 83 -7.14 9.07 -2.07
N GLY A 84 -6.37 8.48 -1.14
CA GLY A 84 -6.88 8.09 0.19
C GLY A 84 -7.79 6.85 0.20
N LYS A 85 -7.84 6.09 -0.90
CA LYS A 85 -8.62 4.84 -1.08
C LYS A 85 -7.81 3.58 -0.76
N TYR A 86 -6.68 3.67 -0.07
CA TYR A 86 -6.01 2.46 0.42
C TYR A 86 -6.92 1.76 1.43
N THR A 87 -6.80 0.45 1.59
CA THR A 87 -7.64 -0.31 2.54
C THR A 87 -6.94 -0.54 3.86
N VAL A 88 -5.68 -0.98 3.79
CA VAL A 88 -4.84 -1.19 4.97
C VAL A 88 -3.40 -0.79 4.69
N TYR A 89 -2.70 -0.38 5.74
CA TYR A 89 -1.25 -0.19 5.73
C TYR A 89 -0.64 -0.55 7.08
N CYS A 90 0.64 -0.88 7.09
CA CYS A 90 1.42 -1.09 8.31
C CYS A 90 2.84 -0.56 8.17
N LYS A 91 3.50 -0.37 9.31
CA LYS A 91 4.91 0.05 9.40
C LYS A 91 5.76 -1.10 9.94
N PRO A 92 6.30 -1.99 9.09
CA PRO A 92 7.25 -3.00 9.54
C PRO A 92 8.59 -2.34 9.89
N SER A 93 9.40 -3.00 10.71
CA SER A 93 10.78 -2.58 11.00
C SER A 93 11.74 -2.80 9.82
N ASP A 94 11.41 -3.75 8.93
CA ASP A 94 12.16 -4.09 7.72
C ASP A 94 11.16 -4.33 6.57
N ILE A 95 11.19 -3.45 5.57
CA ILE A 95 10.28 -3.50 4.42
C ILE A 95 10.60 -4.69 3.52
N ALA A 96 11.88 -4.93 3.21
CA ALA A 96 12.30 -6.01 2.32
C ALA A 96 11.91 -7.37 2.90
N GLN A 97 12.08 -7.54 4.21
CA GLN A 97 11.61 -8.73 4.90
C GLN A 97 10.08 -8.85 4.87
N ALA A 98 9.34 -7.76 5.11
CA ALA A 98 7.88 -7.78 5.03
C ALA A 98 7.38 -8.18 3.63
N VAL A 99 7.95 -7.62 2.56
CA VAL A 99 7.62 -7.95 1.17
C VAL A 99 7.90 -9.43 0.89
N LYS A 100 9.03 -9.96 1.34
CA LYS A 100 9.37 -11.39 1.20
C LYS A 100 8.39 -12.30 1.93
N GLU A 101 7.90 -11.91 3.11
CA GLU A 101 6.92 -12.68 3.86
C GLU A 101 5.54 -12.69 3.18
N ILE A 102 5.14 -11.55 2.61
CA ILE A 102 3.94 -11.43 1.78
C ILE A 102 4.08 -12.30 0.53
N GLU A 103 5.20 -12.23 -0.18
CA GLU A 103 5.49 -13.07 -1.34
C GLU A 103 5.44 -14.55 -0.98
N THR A 104 6.05 -14.93 0.15
CA THR A 104 6.03 -16.31 0.65
C THR A 104 4.61 -16.78 0.92
N LEU A 105 3.78 -15.95 1.58
CA LEU A 105 2.38 -16.27 1.81
C LEU A 105 1.60 -16.39 0.48
N ALA A 106 1.84 -15.49 -0.46
CA ALA A 106 1.15 -15.46 -1.75
C ALA A 106 1.55 -16.65 -2.64
N SER A 107 2.80 -17.13 -2.54
CA SER A 107 3.30 -18.29 -3.29
C SER A 107 2.54 -19.59 -2.96
N ALA A 108 2.00 -19.69 -1.75
CA ALA A 108 1.14 -20.79 -1.31
C ALA A 108 -0.31 -20.70 -1.86
N MET A 109 -0.65 -19.62 -2.57
CA MET A 109 -1.99 -19.39 -3.11
C MET A 109 -2.02 -19.59 -4.63
N SER A 110 -3.14 -20.12 -5.12
CA SER A 110 -3.38 -20.28 -6.56
C SER A 110 -3.94 -18.98 -7.14
N PHE A 111 -3.08 -18.17 -7.77
CA PHE A 111 -3.50 -16.98 -8.53
C PHE A 111 -3.69 -17.31 -10.01
N GLN A 112 -4.72 -16.74 -10.63
CA GLN A 112 -4.79 -16.69 -12.09
C GLN A 112 -3.65 -15.83 -12.64
N GLN A 113 -3.19 -16.10 -13.86
CA GLN A 113 -2.07 -15.40 -14.51
C GLN A 113 -2.15 -13.86 -14.40
N PRO A 114 -3.29 -13.19 -14.72
CA PRO A 114 -3.40 -11.74 -14.59
C PRO A 114 -3.24 -11.25 -13.15
N GLN A 115 -3.82 -11.96 -12.18
CA GLN A 115 -3.72 -11.62 -10.76
C GLN A 115 -2.31 -11.83 -10.22
N ARG A 116 -1.63 -12.89 -10.67
CA ARG A 116 -0.23 -13.14 -10.31
C ARG A 116 0.68 -12.01 -10.82
N LYS A 117 0.45 -11.53 -12.05
CA LYS A 117 1.17 -10.37 -12.56
C LYS A 117 0.91 -9.13 -11.70
N ALA A 118 -0.35 -8.82 -11.41
CA ALA A 118 -0.72 -7.68 -10.57
C ALA A 118 -0.09 -7.74 -9.17
N LEU A 119 -0.05 -8.94 -8.56
CA LEU A 119 0.62 -9.19 -7.30
C LEU A 119 2.12 -8.88 -7.38
N MET A 120 2.83 -9.40 -8.38
CA MET A 120 4.27 -9.15 -8.53
C MET A 120 4.57 -7.68 -8.81
N ASP A 121 3.72 -7.02 -9.59
CA ASP A 121 3.85 -5.59 -9.85
C ASP A 121 3.65 -4.78 -8.56
N TRP A 122 2.65 -5.14 -7.73
CA TRP A 122 2.43 -4.53 -6.41
C TRP A 122 3.61 -4.80 -5.45
N LEU A 123 4.10 -6.03 -5.34
CA LEU A 123 5.25 -6.35 -4.47
C LEU A 123 6.49 -5.53 -4.82
N ARG A 124 6.76 -5.32 -6.11
CA ARG A 124 7.86 -4.45 -6.56
C ARG A 124 7.67 -3.00 -6.15
N THR A 125 6.43 -2.48 -6.14
CA THR A 125 6.21 -1.12 -5.62
C THR A 125 6.47 -1.07 -4.13
N GLN A 126 6.08 -2.10 -3.39
CA GLN A 126 6.29 -2.15 -1.93
C GLN A 126 7.77 -2.25 -1.54
N ASP A 127 8.59 -2.96 -2.31
CA ASP A 127 10.03 -3.09 -2.07
C ASP A 127 10.78 -1.75 -2.18
N MET A 128 10.19 -0.79 -2.90
CA MET A 128 10.72 0.57 -3.02
C MET A 128 10.29 1.50 -1.87
N ASN A 129 9.49 1.03 -0.92
CA ASN A 129 8.98 1.85 0.16
C ASN A 129 10.02 2.01 1.28
N SER A 130 10.08 3.20 1.87
CA SER A 130 11.02 3.51 2.96
C SER A 130 10.47 3.27 4.36
N GLU A 131 9.15 3.16 4.53
CA GLU A 131 8.53 3.18 5.86
C GLU A 131 7.26 2.32 5.99
N PHE A 132 6.39 2.32 4.99
CA PHE A 132 5.08 1.65 5.07
C PHE A 132 4.91 0.61 3.96
N VAL A 133 4.15 -0.44 4.25
CA VAL A 133 3.59 -1.33 3.23
C VAL A 133 2.10 -1.03 3.13
N VAL A 134 1.59 -0.86 1.91
CA VAL A 134 0.23 -0.36 1.65
C VAL A 134 -0.50 -1.31 0.70
N ALA A 135 -1.77 -1.56 0.98
CA ALA A 135 -2.66 -2.31 0.08
C ALA A 135 -3.86 -1.46 -0.35
N ASP A 136 -4.06 -1.33 -1.67
CA ASP A 136 -5.19 -0.62 -2.28
C ASP A 136 -6.53 -1.37 -2.08
N LYS A 137 -7.63 -0.63 -1.96
CA LYS A 137 -9.01 -1.16 -1.98
C LYS A 137 -9.41 -1.79 -3.30
N ALA A 138 -8.79 -1.42 -4.41
CA ALA A 138 -9.04 -2.04 -5.70
C ALA A 138 -8.71 -3.54 -5.70
N GLU A 139 -7.73 -3.97 -4.89
CA GLU A 139 -7.27 -5.36 -4.81
C GLU A 139 -7.34 -5.88 -3.37
N PRO A 140 -8.53 -6.30 -2.91
CA PRO A 140 -8.73 -6.73 -1.53
C PRO A 140 -7.85 -7.91 -1.10
N VAL A 141 -7.40 -8.73 -2.05
CA VAL A 141 -6.44 -9.81 -1.81
C VAL A 141 -5.15 -9.28 -1.18
N PHE A 142 -4.67 -8.13 -1.65
CA PHE A 142 -3.44 -7.52 -1.11
C PHE A 142 -3.67 -7.06 0.32
N ALA A 143 -4.86 -6.54 0.63
CA ALA A 143 -5.24 -6.17 1.98
C ALA A 143 -5.27 -7.38 2.92
N ILE A 144 -5.82 -8.53 2.48
CA ILE A 144 -5.83 -9.78 3.24
C ILE A 144 -4.40 -10.28 3.49
N LEU A 145 -3.56 -10.30 2.45
CA LEU A 145 -2.16 -10.74 2.56
C LEU A 145 -1.37 -9.87 3.55
N LEU A 146 -1.49 -8.55 3.41
CA LEU A 146 -0.82 -7.59 4.28
C LEU A 146 -1.30 -7.72 5.73
N ALA A 147 -2.62 -7.83 5.93
CA ALA A 147 -3.20 -8.00 7.27
C ALA A 147 -2.74 -9.30 7.94
N GLU A 148 -2.64 -10.40 7.19
CA GLU A 148 -2.15 -11.68 7.70
C GLU A 148 -0.71 -11.57 8.18
N VAL A 149 0.17 -10.99 7.37
CA VAL A 149 1.59 -10.83 7.72
C VAL A 149 1.76 -9.84 8.88
N ALA A 150 1.07 -8.70 8.84
CA ALA A 150 1.14 -7.71 9.91
C ALA A 150 0.69 -8.28 11.27
N THR A 151 -0.44 -9.00 11.30
CA THR A 151 -0.96 -9.57 12.55
C THR A 151 -0.03 -10.66 13.10
N ARG A 152 0.53 -11.51 12.23
CA ARG A 152 1.48 -12.58 12.64
C ARG A 152 2.79 -12.03 13.23
N ASN A 153 3.23 -10.88 12.76
CA ASN A 153 4.45 -10.23 13.22
C ASN A 153 4.21 -9.16 14.29
N GLY A 154 2.96 -8.98 14.75
CA GLY A 154 2.62 -7.99 15.76
C GLY A 154 2.76 -6.54 15.29
N TRP A 155 2.71 -6.29 13.98
CA TRP A 155 2.75 -4.93 13.44
C TRP A 155 1.38 -4.25 13.60
N ALA A 156 1.41 -2.96 13.94
CA ALA A 156 0.20 -2.16 13.97
C ALA A 156 -0.37 -2.04 12.55
N LEU A 157 -1.61 -2.50 12.38
CA LEU A 157 -2.36 -2.42 11.14
C LEU A 157 -3.32 -1.24 11.23
N HIS A 158 -3.27 -0.38 10.22
CA HIS A 158 -4.11 0.80 10.09
C HIS A 158 -5.00 0.67 8.87
N SER A 159 -6.13 1.38 8.88
CA SER A 159 -7.10 1.36 7.78
C SER A 159 -7.66 2.75 7.49
N SER A 160 -8.15 2.94 6.26
CA SER A 160 -8.97 4.07 5.85
C SER A 160 -10.45 3.95 6.27
N SER A 161 -10.90 2.78 6.73
CA SER A 161 -12.28 2.51 7.13
C SER A 161 -12.32 1.98 8.56
N ASP A 162 -13.33 2.41 9.32
CA ASP A 162 -13.51 1.94 10.69
C ASP A 162 -13.88 0.44 10.73
N GLY A 163 -13.67 -0.18 11.89
CA GLY A 163 -14.14 -1.55 12.15
C GLY A 163 -13.30 -2.65 11.51
N ILE A 164 -12.00 -2.42 11.30
CA ILE A 164 -11.06 -3.47 10.90
C ILE A 164 -11.21 -4.68 11.85
N PRO A 165 -11.33 -5.92 11.34
CA PRO A 165 -11.48 -7.08 12.20
C PRO A 165 -10.29 -7.24 13.16
N ALA A 166 -10.57 -7.50 14.43
CA ALA A 166 -9.54 -7.63 15.48
C ALA A 166 -8.79 -8.98 15.46
N VAL A 167 -9.17 -9.89 14.58
CA VAL A 167 -8.58 -11.22 14.45
C VAL A 167 -7.82 -11.33 13.14
N VAL A 168 -6.80 -12.19 13.10
CA VAL A 168 -6.02 -12.47 11.89
C VAL A 168 -6.92 -13.04 10.78
N PRO A 169 -6.71 -12.70 9.49
CA PRO A 169 -7.53 -13.22 8.38
C PRO A 169 -7.68 -14.74 8.33
N SER A 170 -6.63 -15.50 8.69
CA SER A 170 -6.69 -16.97 8.77
C SER A 170 -7.63 -17.50 9.87
N ALA A 171 -7.93 -16.72 10.91
CA ALA A 171 -8.86 -17.11 11.98
C ALA A 171 -10.32 -16.85 11.60
N ASP A 172 -10.61 -15.71 10.96
CA ASP A 172 -11.96 -15.39 10.49
C ASP A 172 -11.94 -14.61 9.17
N ILE A 173 -11.71 -15.36 8.09
CA ILE A 173 -11.65 -14.79 6.75
C ILE A 173 -13.00 -14.18 6.32
N GLN A 174 -14.12 -14.64 6.89
CA GLN A 174 -15.45 -14.14 6.54
C GLN A 174 -15.70 -12.74 7.09
N SER A 175 -15.22 -12.44 8.29
CA SER A 175 -15.29 -11.08 8.84
C SER A 175 -14.45 -10.11 8.04
N TRP A 176 -13.24 -10.51 7.63
CA TRP A 176 -12.42 -9.70 6.71
C TRP A 176 -13.10 -9.47 5.36
N PHE A 177 -13.68 -10.50 4.75
CA PHE A 177 -14.38 -10.31 3.48
C PHE A 177 -15.62 -9.43 3.58
N ARG A 178 -16.41 -9.57 4.65
CA ARG A 178 -17.56 -8.69 4.93
C ARG A 178 -17.11 -7.25 5.08
N TRP A 179 -16.05 -7.02 5.84
CA TRP A 179 -15.45 -5.70 6.00
C TRP A 179 -14.94 -5.12 4.67
N LEU A 180 -14.30 -5.96 3.83
CA LEU A 180 -13.85 -5.59 2.48
C LEU A 180 -14.97 -5.52 1.43
N SER A 181 -16.21 -5.89 1.77
CA SER A 181 -17.37 -5.94 0.87
C SER A 181 -17.18 -6.78 -0.40
N ILE A 182 -16.52 -7.95 -0.30
CA ILE A 182 -16.25 -8.83 -1.48
C ILE A 182 -17.35 -9.89 -1.68
N PRO A 183 -17.80 -10.14 -2.93
CA PRO A 183 -18.68 -11.28 -3.27
C PRO A 183 -18.05 -12.66 -3.00
N GLN A 184 -18.90 -13.64 -2.62
CA GLN A 184 -18.45 -14.95 -2.14
C GLN A 184 -17.71 -15.82 -3.19
N GLU A 185 -17.85 -15.54 -4.49
CA GLU A 185 -17.22 -16.35 -5.54
C GLU A 185 -15.69 -16.30 -5.53
N LYS A 186 -15.08 -15.25 -4.95
CA LYS A 186 -13.62 -15.15 -4.74
C LYS A 186 -13.12 -15.95 -3.52
N MET A 187 -14.01 -16.58 -2.74
CA MET A 187 -13.70 -17.11 -1.39
C MET A 187 -12.94 -18.44 -1.33
N LEU A 188 -13.10 -19.32 -2.31
CA LEU A 188 -12.63 -20.71 -2.19
C LEU A 188 -11.10 -20.83 -2.24
N THR A 189 -10.45 -19.97 -3.03
CA THR A 189 -9.00 -20.04 -3.26
C THR A 189 -8.19 -19.44 -2.11
N LEU A 190 -8.69 -18.35 -1.51
CA LEU A 190 -8.04 -17.65 -0.38
C LEU A 190 -8.15 -18.44 0.93
N LYS A 191 -9.33 -19.00 1.22
CA LYS A 191 -9.58 -19.75 2.45
C LYS A 191 -8.68 -20.99 2.57
N SER A 192 -8.54 -21.74 1.48
CA SER A 192 -7.76 -22.98 1.45
C SER A 192 -6.27 -22.75 1.71
N ALA A 193 -5.70 -21.66 1.18
CA ALA A 193 -4.30 -21.32 1.36
C ALA A 193 -3.98 -20.76 2.76
N LEU A 194 -4.90 -20.01 3.36
CA LEU A 194 -4.75 -19.50 4.73
C LEU A 194 -4.84 -20.62 5.77
N ALA A 195 -5.67 -21.64 5.54
CA ALA A 195 -5.83 -22.79 6.44
C ALA A 195 -4.61 -23.74 6.46
N MET A 196 -3.84 -23.84 5.37
CA MET A 196 -2.65 -24.71 5.33
C MET A 196 -1.51 -24.24 6.26
N LYS A 197 -1.52 -22.99 6.71
CA LYS A 197 -0.43 -22.41 7.51
C LYS A 197 -0.76 -22.30 9.01
N SER A 198 -2.00 -22.59 9.42
CA SER A 198 -2.40 -22.63 10.84
C SER A 198 -2.20 -23.99 11.52
N GLY A 199 -1.68 -25.01 10.82
CA GLY A 199 -1.25 -26.27 11.44
C GLY A 199 -2.34 -27.03 12.20
N GLY A 200 -3.61 -26.88 11.81
CA GLY A 200 -4.73 -27.62 12.37
C GLY A 200 -5.36 -28.52 11.31
N THR A 201 -5.12 -29.83 11.41
CA THR A 201 -5.91 -30.86 10.72
C THR A 201 -7.38 -30.68 11.07
N LEU A 202 -8.18 -30.17 10.14
CA LEU A 202 -9.61 -30.40 10.16
C LEU A 202 -9.83 -31.80 9.58
N ASN A 203 -9.98 -32.77 10.48
CA ASN A 203 -10.71 -33.99 10.14
C ASN A 203 -12.10 -33.55 9.68
N ALA A 204 -12.29 -33.58 8.37
CA ALA A 204 -13.61 -33.61 7.78
C ALA A 204 -14.14 -35.03 8.00
N ASP A 205 -14.68 -35.30 9.18
CA ASP A 205 -15.57 -36.43 9.34
C ASP A 205 -16.99 -35.95 9.03
N ALA A 206 -17.55 -36.61 8.02
CA ALA A 206 -18.84 -36.36 7.43
C ALA A 206 -19.88 -37.33 8.01
N SER A 207 -21.05 -36.80 8.36
CA SER A 207 -22.35 -37.50 8.25
C SER A 207 -23.44 -36.43 8.46
N VAL A 208 -23.98 -35.82 7.41
CA VAL A 208 -25.15 -36.29 6.61
C VAL A 208 -26.34 -36.66 7.50
N HIS A 209 -27.30 -35.74 7.65
CA HIS A 209 -28.69 -35.87 7.17
C HIS A 209 -29.57 -34.72 7.72
N ASP A 210 -30.08 -33.90 6.82
CA ASP A 210 -31.37 -33.21 6.93
C ASP A 210 -32.47 -34.22 6.49
N PRO A 211 -33.81 -34.07 6.71
CA PRO A 211 -34.56 -33.02 7.41
C PRO A 211 -35.75 -33.52 8.28
N ALA A 212 -36.52 -32.56 8.82
CA ALA A 212 -37.96 -32.61 9.09
C ALA A 212 -38.51 -33.02 10.50
N SER A 213 -39.15 -32.01 11.12
CA SER A 213 -40.48 -32.04 11.75
C SER A 213 -40.68 -32.56 13.20
N PHE A 214 -41.62 -31.86 13.86
CA PHE A 214 -42.50 -32.20 15.01
C PHE A 214 -42.21 -31.66 16.43
N PHE A 215 -43.05 -30.67 16.80
CA PHE A 215 -43.92 -30.56 18.00
C PHE A 215 -43.37 -30.38 19.45
N PHE A 216 -43.83 -29.26 20.04
CA PHE A 216 -44.49 -29.02 21.35
C PHE A 216 -43.85 -29.37 22.72
N LEU A 217 -43.98 -28.35 23.59
CA LEU A 217 -44.21 -28.27 25.05
C LEU A 217 -43.06 -28.48 26.06
N GLY A 218 -42.94 -27.43 26.87
CA GLY A 218 -42.38 -27.34 28.22
C GLY A 218 -42.68 -25.96 28.75
#